data_AF-A0A6I7NNC5-F1
#
_entry.id   AF-A0A6I7NNC5-F1
#
_cell.length_a   1.000
_cell.length_b   1.000
_cell.length_c   1.000
_cell.angle_alpha   90.00
_cell.angle_beta   90.00
_cell.angle_gamma   90.00
#
_symmetry.space_group_name_H-M   'P 1'
#
loop_
_entity.id
_entity.type
_entity.pdbx_description
1 polymer ?
#
loop_
_entity_poly.entity_id
_entity_poly.type
_entity_poly.pdbx_seq_one_letter_code
_entity_poly.pdbx_strand_id
1 'polypeptide(L)'
;MSIELIILFTGIVLVSLAIIGGIMLNNQTKGVFVIVTMGVIGIGLISYGGFTYGMLNQMGQMEYYATASKLDVEYPIQRVQVISPVENDRVQCRILTMGVYPEGHEKDIWVLLMPTDNMYYPQSDHTNTSFKRNGEWQVITRFGGSEDEPYELIVYETDEFASDFFTAIIEEWQRNLFYPGLTEEEIPETAIEVDRITISLAENCRGVF
;
A
#
# COMPACT_ATOMS: atom_id res chain seq x y z
N MET A 1 -18.20 -13.52 10.49
CA MET A 1 -17.68 -14.36 9.39
C MET A 1 -18.41 -13.95 8.12
N SER A 2 -17.68 -13.71 7.04
CA SER A 2 -18.29 -13.40 5.74
C SER A 2 -19.00 -14.65 5.18
N ILE A 3 -20.02 -14.45 4.34
CA ILE A 3 -20.83 -15.56 3.78
C ILE A 3 -19.93 -16.52 2.97
N GLU A 4 -18.88 -15.99 2.35
CA GLU A 4 -17.89 -16.70 1.56
C GLU A 4 -17.05 -17.65 2.41
N LEU A 5 -16.63 -17.21 3.61
CA LEU A 5 -15.95 -18.06 4.57
C LEU A 5 -16.86 -19.19 5.06
N ILE A 6 -18.15 -18.91 5.29
CA ILE A 6 -19.14 -19.94 5.67
C ILE A 6 -19.28 -20.99 4.55
N ILE A 7 -19.33 -20.56 3.28
CA ILE A 7 -19.41 -21.44 2.12
C ILE A 7 -18.15 -22.31 2.00
N LEU A 8 -16.96 -21.71 2.16
CA LEU A 8 -15.69 -22.40 2.11
C LEU A 8 -15.58 -23.48 3.20
N PHE A 9 -15.88 -23.12 4.45
CA PHE A 9 -15.86 -24.07 5.58
C PHE A 9 -16.87 -25.21 5.38
N THR A 10 -18.06 -24.90 4.90
CA THR A 10 -19.08 -25.90 4.58
C THR A 10 -18.59 -26.88 3.51
N GLY A 11 -17.93 -26.38 2.47
CA GLY A 11 -17.33 -27.20 1.42
C GLY A 11 -16.26 -28.15 1.96
N ILE A 12 -15.34 -27.66 2.80
CA ILE A 12 -14.29 -28.46 3.45
C ILE A 12 -14.88 -29.59 4.30
N VAL A 13 -15.91 -29.29 5.09
CA VAL A 13 -16.61 -30.29 5.92
C VAL A 13 -17.24 -31.37 5.05
N LEU A 14 -17.94 -31.01 3.97
CA LEU A 14 -18.58 -31.98 3.08
C LEU A 14 -17.58 -32.91 2.38
N VAL A 15 -16.45 -32.38 1.91
CA VAL A 15 -15.37 -33.19 1.32
C VAL A 15 -14.76 -34.13 2.37
N SER A 16 -14.54 -33.64 3.58
CA SER A 16 -13.98 -34.45 4.68
C SER A 16 -14.91 -35.61 5.05
N LEU A 17 -16.22 -35.35 5.17
CA LEU A 17 -17.24 -36.38 5.40
C LEU A 17 -17.34 -37.38 4.25
N ALA A 18 -17.18 -36.93 3.01
CA ALA A 18 -17.16 -37.82 1.85
C ALA A 18 -15.94 -38.76 1.85
N ILE A 19 -14.75 -38.25 2.21
CA ILE A 19 -13.53 -39.06 2.33
C ILE A 19 -13.69 -40.10 3.44
N ILE A 20 -14.11 -39.68 4.64
CA ILE A 20 -14.32 -40.59 5.78
C ILE A 20 -15.38 -41.64 5.45
N GLY A 21 -16.51 -41.21 4.87
CA GLY A 21 -17.58 -42.10 4.44
C GLY A 21 -17.11 -43.11 3.38
N GLY A 22 -16.26 -42.68 2.44
CA GLY A 22 -15.69 -43.54 1.42
C GLY A 22 -14.76 -44.61 1.98
N ILE A 23 -13.95 -44.29 2.99
CA ILE A 23 -13.06 -45.24 3.66
C ILE A 23 -13.88 -46.28 4.46
N MET A 24 -14.99 -45.86 5.07
CA MET A 24 -15.81 -46.73 5.93
C MET A 24 -16.84 -47.58 5.16
N LEU A 25 -17.03 -47.37 3.85
CA LEU A 25 -18.12 -48.01 3.12
C LEU A 25 -17.80 -49.46 2.70
N ASN A 26 -18.58 -50.40 3.21
CA ASN A 26 -18.47 -51.82 2.89
C ASN A 26 -19.57 -52.24 1.88
N ASN A 27 -19.25 -52.20 0.58
CA ASN A 27 -20.03 -52.73 -0.58
C ASN A 27 -21.53 -52.38 -0.70
N GLN A 28 -22.06 -51.40 0.04
CA GLN A 28 -23.45 -50.95 -0.14
C GLN A 28 -23.56 -49.85 -1.21
N THR A 29 -24.21 -50.19 -2.33
CA THR A 29 -24.38 -49.31 -3.50
C THR A 29 -25.12 -48.00 -3.22
N LYS A 30 -26.05 -47.96 -2.26
CA LYS A 30 -26.80 -46.74 -1.91
C LYS A 30 -25.96 -45.70 -1.15
N GLY A 31 -24.98 -46.13 -0.34
CA GLY A 31 -24.11 -45.22 0.40
C GLY A 31 -23.10 -44.51 -0.51
N VAL A 32 -22.66 -45.19 -1.57
CA VAL A 32 -21.71 -44.65 -2.56
C VAL A 32 -22.27 -43.40 -3.25
N PHE A 33 -23.54 -43.43 -3.67
CA PHE A 33 -24.15 -42.30 -4.37
C PHE A 33 -24.19 -41.02 -3.51
N VAL A 34 -24.53 -41.15 -2.22
CA VAL A 34 -24.58 -40.03 -1.28
C VAL A 34 -23.19 -39.46 -1.04
N ILE A 35 -22.19 -40.32 -0.82
CA ILE A 35 -20.79 -39.91 -0.60
C ILE A 35 -20.24 -39.15 -1.81
N VAL A 36 -20.43 -39.68 -3.02
CA VAL A 36 -19.96 -39.05 -4.25
C VAL A 36 -20.64 -37.70 -4.46
N THR A 37 -21.96 -37.63 -4.25
CA THR A 37 -22.71 -36.37 -4.40
C THR A 37 -22.23 -35.31 -3.40
N MET A 38 -22.01 -35.69 -2.13
CA MET A 38 -21.45 -34.79 -1.12
C MET A 38 -20.06 -34.29 -1.49
N GLY A 39 -19.20 -35.17 -2.01
CA GLY A 39 -17.86 -34.79 -2.47
C GLY A 39 -17.89 -33.79 -3.63
N VAL A 40 -18.74 -34.02 -4.64
CA VAL A 40 -18.87 -33.12 -5.80
C VAL A 40 -19.41 -31.75 -5.37
N ILE A 41 -20.46 -31.72 -4.53
CA ILE A 41 -20.99 -30.47 -3.99
C ILE A 41 -19.93 -29.74 -3.16
N GLY A 42 -19.20 -30.46 -2.30
CA GLY A 42 -18.13 -29.90 -1.47
C GLY A 42 -17.02 -29.25 -2.30
N ILE A 43 -16.53 -29.94 -3.34
CA ILE A 43 -15.52 -29.38 -4.27
C ILE A 43 -16.07 -28.15 -5.00
N GLY A 44 -17.33 -28.18 -5.43
CA GLY A 44 -18.00 -27.05 -6.06
C GLY A 44 -18.06 -25.82 -5.13
N LEU A 45 -18.40 -26.02 -3.85
CA LEU A 45 -18.45 -24.96 -2.85
C LEU A 45 -17.06 -24.40 -2.52
N ILE A 46 -16.03 -25.25 -2.42
CA ILE A 46 -14.65 -24.80 -2.21
C ILE A 46 -14.17 -23.97 -3.41
N SER A 47 -14.45 -24.44 -4.64
CA SER A 47 -14.06 -23.74 -5.86
C SER A 47 -14.77 -22.39 -5.98
N TYR A 48 -16.08 -22.36 -5.71
CA TYR A 48 -16.86 -21.12 -5.72
C TYR A 48 -16.41 -20.15 -4.63
N GLY A 49 -16.31 -20.60 -3.38
CA GLY A 49 -15.89 -19.77 -2.25
C GLY A 49 -14.45 -19.26 -2.41
N GLY A 50 -13.54 -20.09 -2.92
CA GLY A 50 -12.16 -19.69 -3.21
C GLY A 50 -12.07 -18.67 -4.35
N PHE A 51 -12.83 -18.87 -5.44
CA PHE A 51 -12.84 -17.94 -6.57
C PHE A 51 -13.48 -16.59 -6.22
N THR A 52 -14.59 -16.59 -5.49
CA THR A 52 -15.24 -15.34 -5.07
C THR A 52 -14.43 -14.59 -4.02
N TYR A 53 -13.83 -15.30 -3.05
CA TYR A 53 -12.91 -14.70 -2.10
C TYR A 53 -11.67 -14.12 -2.81
N GLY A 54 -11.12 -14.83 -3.79
CA GLY A 54 -10.01 -14.35 -4.62
C GLY A 54 -10.38 -13.11 -5.44
N MET A 55 -11.54 -13.09 -6.12
CA MET A 55 -11.97 -11.93 -6.90
C MET A 55 -12.28 -10.70 -6.04
N LEU A 56 -12.91 -10.88 -4.88
CA LEU A 56 -13.26 -9.76 -4.00
C LEU A 56 -12.03 -9.17 -3.29
N ASN A 57 -11.00 -9.99 -3.02
CA ASN A 57 -9.79 -9.54 -2.32
C ASN A 57 -8.58 -9.29 -3.24
N GLN A 58 -8.68 -9.50 -4.56
CA GLN A 58 -7.57 -9.26 -5.51
C GLN A 58 -7.89 -8.32 -6.67
N MET A 59 -8.98 -7.55 -6.63
CA MET A 59 -8.96 -6.29 -7.36
C MET A 59 -8.12 -5.31 -6.54
N GLY A 60 -6.79 -5.44 -6.64
CA GLY A 60 -5.92 -4.31 -6.35
C GLY A 60 -6.48 -3.16 -7.15
N GLN A 61 -7.00 -2.14 -6.46
CA GLN A 61 -7.48 -0.95 -7.14
C GLN A 61 -6.29 -0.46 -7.96
N MET A 62 -6.42 -0.42 -9.28
CA MET A 62 -5.40 0.22 -10.12
C MET A 62 -5.41 1.68 -9.70
N GLU A 63 -4.43 2.07 -8.90
CA GLU A 63 -4.28 3.44 -8.45
C GLU A 63 -3.91 4.27 -9.68
N TYR A 64 -4.83 5.11 -10.14
CA TYR A 64 -4.54 6.09 -11.19
C TYR A 64 -3.75 7.24 -10.54
N TYR A 65 -2.49 7.40 -10.94
CA TYR A 65 -1.63 8.50 -10.53
C TYR A 65 -1.15 9.28 -11.75
N ALA A 66 -0.90 10.58 -11.58
CA ALA A 66 -0.20 11.36 -12.59
C ALA A 66 1.32 11.26 -12.39
N THR A 67 2.06 11.45 -13.48
CA THR A 67 3.51 11.65 -13.44
C THR A 67 3.79 13.11 -13.73
N ALA A 68 4.57 13.75 -12.87
CA ALA A 68 4.99 15.15 -13.03
C ALA A 68 6.22 15.25 -13.94
N SER A 69 6.83 16.44 -14.02
CA SER A 69 8.07 16.64 -14.76
C SER A 69 9.19 15.79 -14.15
N LYS A 70 10.13 15.32 -14.98
CA LYS A 70 11.27 14.51 -14.54
C LYS A 70 12.59 15.24 -14.78
N LEU A 71 13.45 15.27 -13.76
CA LEU A 71 14.82 15.78 -13.84
C LEU A 71 15.71 14.81 -14.63
N ASP A 72 16.57 15.35 -15.48
CA ASP A 72 17.66 14.58 -16.09
C ASP A 72 18.76 14.33 -15.06
N VAL A 73 19.12 13.06 -14.87
CA VAL A 73 20.01 12.63 -13.79
C VAL A 73 21.43 12.40 -14.31
N GLU A 74 22.41 13.06 -13.69
CA GLU A 74 23.84 12.80 -13.93
C GLU A 74 24.34 11.61 -13.09
N TYR A 75 25.06 10.69 -13.74
CA TYR A 75 25.64 9.51 -13.10
C TYR A 75 27.15 9.70 -12.86
N PRO A 76 27.72 9.10 -11.79
CA PRO A 76 27.06 8.25 -10.78
C PRO A 76 26.27 9.07 -9.75
N ILE A 77 25.21 8.46 -9.21
CA ILE A 77 24.36 9.07 -8.18
C ILE A 77 25.15 9.21 -6.88
N GLN A 78 25.23 10.43 -6.34
CA GLN A 78 26.02 10.72 -5.13
C GLN A 78 25.19 10.83 -3.86
N ARG A 79 23.90 11.14 -3.98
CA ARG A 79 22.98 11.30 -2.85
C ARG A 79 21.57 10.85 -3.22
N VAL A 80 20.75 10.61 -2.20
CA VAL A 80 19.30 10.48 -2.39
C VAL A 80 18.76 11.84 -2.86
N GLN A 81 17.96 11.83 -3.92
CA GLN A 81 17.31 13.05 -4.42
C GLN A 81 16.01 12.72 -5.14
N VAL A 82 15.08 13.68 -5.14
CA VAL A 82 13.85 13.64 -5.93
C VAL A 82 14.18 13.92 -7.39
N ILE A 83 13.55 13.17 -8.30
CA ILE A 83 13.64 13.41 -9.75
C ILE A 83 12.29 13.75 -10.35
N SER A 84 11.18 13.43 -9.68
CA SER A 84 9.82 13.82 -10.09
C SER A 84 8.94 13.87 -8.84
N PRO A 85 8.18 14.94 -8.58
CA PRO A 85 8.14 16.20 -9.34
C PRO A 85 9.45 16.98 -9.24
N VAL A 86 9.60 18.04 -10.05
CA VAL A 86 10.72 18.97 -9.93
C VAL A 86 10.31 20.26 -9.21
N GLU A 87 11.31 21.02 -8.78
CA GLU A 87 11.14 22.32 -8.11
C GLU A 87 10.17 23.25 -8.87
N ASN A 88 9.19 23.79 -8.16
CA ASN A 88 8.08 24.62 -8.64
C ASN A 88 7.08 23.95 -9.59
N ASP A 89 7.05 22.61 -9.69
CA ASP A 89 6.01 21.91 -10.44
C ASP A 89 4.62 22.17 -9.84
N ARG A 90 3.61 22.22 -10.73
CA ARG A 90 2.20 22.13 -10.35
C ARG A 90 1.73 20.69 -10.48
N VAL A 91 1.29 20.10 -9.37
CA VAL A 91 0.97 18.67 -9.28
C VAL A 91 -0.51 18.41 -9.05
N GLN A 92 -1.01 17.27 -9.55
CA GLN A 92 -2.37 16.81 -9.25
C GLN A 92 -2.46 16.29 -7.81
N CYS A 93 -3.68 16.03 -7.33
CA CYS A 93 -3.92 15.53 -5.97
C CYS A 93 -3.24 14.20 -5.65
N ARG A 94 -2.85 13.45 -6.68
CA ARG A 94 -2.18 12.16 -6.55
C ARG A 94 -1.13 11.99 -7.65
N ILE A 95 0.13 11.90 -7.26
CA ILE A 95 1.23 11.71 -8.20
C ILE A 95 2.14 10.58 -7.75
N LEU A 96 2.86 10.00 -8.72
CA LEU A 96 4.02 9.18 -8.42
C LEU A 96 5.22 10.09 -8.17
N THR A 97 5.65 10.16 -6.91
CA THR A 97 6.92 10.77 -6.55
C THR A 97 8.02 9.74 -6.76
N MET A 98 9.09 10.17 -7.42
CA MET A 98 10.22 9.33 -7.78
C MET A 98 11.52 10.01 -7.43
N GLY A 99 12.54 9.22 -7.20
CA GLY A 99 13.90 9.71 -7.05
C GLY A 99 14.94 8.63 -7.30
N VAL A 100 16.18 9.00 -7.04
CA VAL A 100 17.35 8.12 -7.18
C VAL A 100 18.12 8.06 -5.87
N TYR A 101 18.92 7.01 -5.69
CA TYR A 101 19.80 6.83 -4.54
C TYR A 101 21.15 6.19 -4.95
N PRO A 102 22.24 6.39 -4.17
CA PRO A 102 23.56 5.84 -4.50
C PRO A 102 23.63 4.32 -4.44
N GLU A 103 24.55 3.71 -5.18
CA GLU A 103 24.79 2.27 -5.09
C GLU A 103 25.17 1.84 -3.66
N GLY A 104 24.57 0.76 -3.16
CA GLY A 104 24.79 0.27 -1.80
C GLY A 104 24.05 1.03 -0.69
N HIS A 105 23.10 1.91 -1.04
CA HIS A 105 22.26 2.60 -0.05
C HIS A 105 21.22 1.66 0.57
N GLU A 106 21.41 1.32 1.85
CA GLU A 106 20.56 0.36 2.57
C GLU A 106 19.42 1.02 3.37
N LYS A 107 19.54 2.30 3.76
CA LYS A 107 18.52 2.98 4.56
C LYS A 107 17.18 3.08 3.83
N ASP A 108 16.12 3.19 4.61
CA ASP A 108 14.78 3.47 4.09
C ASP A 108 14.69 4.92 3.63
N ILE A 109 13.78 5.15 2.68
CA ILE A 109 13.52 6.48 2.12
C ILE A 109 12.05 6.81 2.37
N TRP A 110 11.82 7.93 3.03
CA TRP A 110 10.49 8.44 3.34
C TRP A 110 10.26 9.78 2.67
N VAL A 111 9.03 10.00 2.21
CA VAL A 111 8.58 11.31 1.74
C VAL A 111 7.58 11.85 2.73
N LEU A 112 7.83 13.05 3.24
CA LEU A 112 6.91 13.81 4.07
C LEU A 112 6.43 15.01 3.27
N LEU A 113 5.13 15.28 3.30
CA LEU A 113 4.53 16.48 2.74
C LEU A 113 4.30 17.49 3.87
N MET A 114 4.62 18.75 3.64
CA MET A 114 4.31 19.84 4.58
C MET A 114 3.52 20.95 3.84
N PRO A 115 2.19 21.04 4.06
CA PRO A 115 1.35 22.11 3.56
C PRO A 115 1.58 23.44 4.29
N THR A 116 0.72 24.42 4.02
CA THR A 116 0.70 25.73 4.67
C THR A 116 0.37 25.74 6.16
N ASP A 117 -0.06 24.61 6.73
CA ASP A 117 -0.31 24.45 8.17
C ASP A 117 0.96 24.14 8.98
N ASN A 118 2.11 23.96 8.32
CA ASN A 118 3.41 23.62 8.89
C ASN A 118 3.42 22.28 9.65
N MET A 119 2.55 21.36 9.29
CA MET A 119 2.53 20.01 9.84
C MET A 119 3.10 19.02 8.82
N TYR A 120 3.72 17.96 9.31
CA TYR A 120 4.37 16.94 8.47
C TYR A 120 3.47 15.72 8.29
N TYR A 121 3.33 15.27 7.05
CA TYR A 121 2.49 14.15 6.67
C TYR A 121 3.30 13.08 5.95
N PRO A 122 3.76 12.02 6.65
CA PRO A 122 4.50 10.93 6.03
C PRO A 122 3.63 10.20 5.00
N GLN A 123 4.23 9.91 3.85
CA GLN A 123 3.60 9.25 2.71
C GLN A 123 4.12 7.82 2.60
N SER A 124 3.21 6.87 2.51
CA SER A 124 3.53 5.49 2.20
C SER A 124 2.48 4.87 1.30
N ASP A 125 2.90 3.87 0.55
CA ASP A 125 1.99 2.90 -0.05
C ASP A 125 1.87 1.68 0.87
N HIS A 126 1.19 0.62 0.40
CA HIS A 126 0.98 -0.63 1.15
C HIS A 126 2.27 -1.33 1.64
N THR A 127 3.45 -0.79 1.35
CA THR A 127 4.78 -1.30 1.71
C THR A 127 5.42 -0.62 2.91
N ASN A 128 4.70 0.23 3.65
CA ASN A 128 5.20 0.95 4.84
C ASN A 128 6.40 1.89 4.59
N THR A 129 7.08 1.89 3.44
CA THR A 129 8.12 2.85 3.03
C THR A 129 8.12 3.04 1.50
N SER A 130 8.95 3.95 0.97
CA SER A 130 9.13 4.09 -0.49
C SER A 130 9.71 2.81 -1.11
N PHE A 131 9.17 2.40 -2.25
CA PHE A 131 9.67 1.23 -2.97
C PHE A 131 11.01 1.55 -3.65
N LYS A 132 12.07 0.79 -3.33
CA LYS A 132 13.42 0.93 -3.88
C LYS A 132 13.76 -0.21 -4.84
N ARG A 133 14.30 0.10 -6.02
CA ARG A 133 14.82 -0.89 -6.97
C ARG A 133 15.84 -0.27 -7.93
N ASN A 134 16.97 -0.96 -8.14
CA ASN A 134 17.98 -0.60 -9.15
C ASN A 134 18.48 0.85 -9.07
N GLY A 135 18.62 1.42 -7.87
CA GLY A 135 19.07 2.82 -7.69
C GLY A 135 17.98 3.87 -7.84
N GLU A 136 16.73 3.45 -8.06
CA GLU A 136 15.55 4.32 -8.13
C GLU A 136 14.60 4.01 -6.98
N TRP A 137 13.92 5.04 -6.47
CA TRP A 137 12.88 4.90 -5.46
C TRP A 137 11.59 5.59 -5.92
N GLN A 138 10.44 5.12 -5.43
CA GLN A 138 9.16 5.73 -5.72
C GLN A 138 8.14 5.55 -4.59
N VAL A 139 7.20 6.49 -4.49
CA VAL A 139 6.05 6.44 -3.58
C VAL A 139 4.91 7.27 -4.16
N ILE A 140 3.67 6.82 -3.98
CA ILE A 140 2.51 7.63 -4.35
C ILE A 140 2.26 8.65 -3.24
N THR A 141 2.36 9.92 -3.59
CA THR A 141 2.06 11.03 -2.69
C THR A 141 0.63 11.51 -2.93
N ARG A 142 -0.11 11.69 -1.84
CA ARG A 142 -1.52 12.09 -1.83
C ARG A 142 -1.62 13.44 -1.15
N PHE A 143 -2.10 14.42 -1.90
CA PHE A 143 -2.23 15.79 -1.43
C PHE A 143 -3.68 16.08 -1.02
N GLY A 144 -3.87 16.68 0.15
CA GLY A 144 -5.07 17.45 0.48
C GLY A 144 -4.93 18.89 -0.02
N GLY A 145 -5.78 19.82 0.42
CA GLY A 145 -5.53 21.26 0.18
C GLY A 145 -6.19 21.87 -1.05
N SER A 146 -5.94 23.16 -1.26
CA SER A 146 -6.61 24.00 -2.27
C SER A 146 -5.76 24.20 -3.52
N GLU A 147 -6.37 24.60 -4.64
CA GLU A 147 -5.60 24.99 -5.83
C GLU A 147 -4.57 26.07 -5.49
N ASP A 148 -3.38 25.96 -6.09
CA ASP A 148 -2.21 26.82 -5.88
C ASP A 148 -1.62 26.77 -4.45
N GLU A 149 -2.11 25.89 -3.56
CA GLU A 149 -1.52 25.72 -2.23
C GLU A 149 -0.08 25.17 -2.36
N PRO A 150 0.92 25.82 -1.75
CA PRO A 150 2.30 25.36 -1.76
C PRO A 150 2.50 24.21 -0.77
N TYR A 151 3.37 23.29 -1.16
CA TYR A 151 3.81 22.16 -0.36
C TYR A 151 5.33 22.07 -0.42
N GLU A 152 5.92 21.78 0.73
CA GLU A 152 7.27 21.22 0.76
C GLU A 152 7.16 19.70 0.65
N LEU A 153 7.84 19.12 -0.34
CA LEU A 153 8.05 17.69 -0.46
C LEU A 153 9.46 17.40 0.04
N ILE A 154 9.54 16.69 1.16
CA ILE A 154 10.77 16.51 1.93
C ILE A 154 11.10 15.03 1.95
N VAL A 155 12.35 14.70 1.63
CA VAL A 155 12.85 13.33 1.60
C VAL A 155 13.73 13.09 2.81
N TYR A 156 13.46 12.01 3.53
CA TYR A 156 14.23 11.55 4.67
C TYR A 156 14.87 10.20 4.39
N GLU A 157 16.12 10.04 4.82
CA GLU A 157 16.73 8.74 5.08
C GLU A 157 16.43 8.32 6.52
N THR A 158 15.94 7.10 6.71
CA THR A 158 15.58 6.59 8.04
C THR A 158 16.28 5.28 8.37
N ASP A 159 16.48 5.04 9.66
CA ASP A 159 16.75 3.71 10.20
C ASP A 159 15.44 2.98 10.55
N GLU A 160 15.57 1.74 11.03
CA GLU A 160 14.42 0.91 11.41
C GLU A 160 13.51 1.59 12.45
N PHE A 161 14.10 2.30 13.42
CA PHE A 161 13.34 2.99 14.45
C PHE A 161 12.46 4.12 13.89
N ALA A 162 13.04 4.98 13.04
CA ALA A 162 12.28 6.05 12.39
C ALA A 162 11.23 5.50 11.41
N SER A 163 11.55 4.44 10.66
CA SER A 163 10.60 3.78 9.76
C SER A 163 9.41 3.17 10.51
N ASP A 164 9.66 2.50 11.63
CA ASP A 164 8.62 1.93 12.48
C ASP A 164 7.72 3.02 13.08
N PHE A 165 8.31 4.15 13.49
CA PHE A 165 7.55 5.30 13.99
C PHE A 165 6.57 5.83 12.94
N PHE A 166 7.04 6.13 11.73
CA PHE A 166 6.17 6.66 10.67
C PHE A 166 5.10 5.65 10.25
N THR A 167 5.45 4.37 10.19
CA THR A 167 4.49 3.28 9.93
C THR A 167 3.38 3.26 10.98
N ALA A 168 3.75 3.27 12.27
CA ALA A 168 2.79 3.22 13.37
C ALA A 168 1.86 4.45 13.38
N ILE A 169 2.40 5.63 13.09
CA ILE A 169 1.63 6.88 12.99
C ILE A 169 0.60 6.79 11.86
N ILE A 170 1.00 6.34 10.67
CA ILE A 170 0.08 6.19 9.53
C ILE A 170 -1.02 5.18 9.85
N GLU A 171 -0.67 4.02 10.41
CA GLU A 171 -1.64 3.00 10.80
C GLU A 171 -2.65 3.52 11.84
N GLU A 172 -2.18 4.31 12.81
CA GLU A 172 -3.03 4.94 13.80
C GLU A 172 -3.99 5.96 13.18
N TRP A 173 -3.48 6.84 12.32
CA TRP A 173 -4.29 7.86 11.64
C TRP A 173 -5.34 7.25 10.72
N GLN A 174 -4.98 6.21 9.96
CA GLN A 174 -5.91 5.46 9.11
C GLN A 174 -7.00 4.77 9.94
N ARG A 175 -6.63 4.15 11.06
CA ARG A 175 -7.58 3.47 11.96
C ARG A 175 -8.61 4.43 12.56
N ASN A 176 -8.18 5.66 12.87
CA ASN A 176 -9.02 6.68 13.50
C ASN A 176 -9.68 7.64 12.49
N LEU A 177 -9.32 7.56 11.21
CA LEU A 177 -9.69 8.53 10.16
C LEU A 177 -9.38 9.99 10.57
N PHE A 178 -8.25 10.19 11.24
CA PHE A 178 -7.84 11.47 11.80
C PHE A 178 -6.36 11.71 11.52
N TYR A 179 -6.06 12.78 10.78
CA TYR A 179 -4.74 13.09 10.25
C TYR A 179 -4.28 14.47 10.76
N PRO A 180 -3.87 14.58 12.04
CA PRO A 180 -3.47 15.85 12.63
C PRO A 180 -2.15 16.41 12.06
N GLY A 181 -1.34 15.56 11.42
CA GLY A 181 0.03 15.89 11.06
C GLY A 181 0.97 15.78 12.26
N LEU A 182 2.28 15.73 12.00
CA LEU A 182 3.34 15.75 13.02
C LEU A 182 3.94 17.14 13.13
N THR A 183 4.37 17.55 14.33
CA THR A 183 5.28 18.70 14.48
C THR A 183 6.72 18.30 14.20
N GLU A 184 7.61 19.29 14.03
CA GLU A 184 9.04 19.04 13.81
C GLU A 184 9.68 18.27 14.98
N GLU A 185 9.27 18.54 16.22
CA GLU A 185 9.78 17.88 17.42
C GLU A 185 9.31 16.42 17.57
N GLU A 186 8.24 16.03 16.86
CA GLU A 186 7.74 14.66 16.84
C GLU A 186 8.47 13.80 15.81
N ILE A 187 9.22 14.39 14.88
CA ILE A 187 10.02 13.65 13.91
C ILE A 187 11.20 12.99 14.64
N PRO A 188 11.42 11.67 14.48
CA PRO A 188 12.54 10.99 15.13
C PRO A 188 13.89 11.59 14.70
N GLU A 189 14.80 11.80 15.65
CA GLU A 189 16.14 12.37 15.37
C GLU A 189 16.97 11.52 14.39
N THR A 190 16.62 10.24 14.23
CA THR A 190 17.28 9.32 13.29
C THR A 190 16.76 9.44 11.85
N ALA A 191 15.68 10.21 11.63
CA ALA A 191 15.23 10.59 10.30
C ALA A 191 16.05 11.80 9.82
N ILE A 192 16.90 11.58 8.81
CA ILE A 192 17.79 12.62 8.28
C ILE A 192 17.23 13.16 6.98
N GLU A 193 16.90 14.45 6.94
CA GLU A 193 16.51 15.13 5.70
C GLU A 193 17.67 15.10 4.69
N VAL A 194 17.39 14.68 3.47
CA VAL A 194 18.38 14.52 2.39
C VAL A 194 18.05 15.32 1.14
N ASP A 195 16.79 15.66 0.94
CA ASP A 195 16.34 16.51 -0.17
C ASP A 195 15.02 17.19 0.17
N ARG A 196 14.78 18.35 -0.43
CA ARG A 196 13.57 19.15 -0.25
C ARG A 196 13.31 19.94 -1.51
N ILE A 197 12.06 19.92 -1.97
CA ILE A 197 11.59 20.74 -3.08
C ILE A 197 10.26 21.42 -2.72
N THR A 198 10.01 22.57 -3.31
CA THR A 198 8.71 23.25 -3.22
C THR A 198 7.89 22.96 -4.47
N ILE A 199 6.62 22.55 -4.28
CA ILE A 199 5.65 22.32 -5.36
C ILE A 199 4.31 22.97 -5.01
N SER A 200 3.37 23.05 -5.94
CA SER A 200 2.02 23.53 -5.65
C SER A 200 0.92 22.69 -6.29
N LEU A 201 -0.30 22.82 -5.79
CA LEU A 201 -1.42 22.07 -6.34
C LEU A 201 -1.97 22.68 -7.63
N ALA A 202 -2.15 21.83 -8.63
CA ALA A 202 -2.77 22.20 -9.90
C ALA A 202 -4.29 22.39 -9.78
N GLU A 203 -4.94 21.80 -8.77
CA GLU A 203 -6.38 21.82 -8.57
C GLU A 203 -6.75 21.68 -7.09
N ASN A 204 -8.04 21.76 -6.76
CA ASN A 204 -8.53 21.58 -5.39
C ASN A 204 -8.60 20.09 -5.02
N CYS A 205 -7.88 19.71 -3.97
CA CYS A 205 -7.72 18.34 -3.51
C CYS A 205 -8.42 18.05 -2.17
N ARG A 206 -9.27 18.97 -1.68
CA ARG A 206 -10.06 18.73 -0.46
C ARG A 206 -11.12 17.67 -0.68
N GLY A 207 -11.12 16.64 0.18
CA GLY A 207 -12.11 15.55 0.15
C GLY A 207 -11.83 14.49 -0.93
N VAL A 208 -10.66 14.55 -1.56
CA VAL A 208 -10.14 13.48 -2.42
C VAL A 208 -9.47 12.45 -1.49
N PHE A 209 -10.16 11.34 -1.23
CA PHE A 209 -9.68 10.23 -0.38
C PHE A 209 -9.43 8.99 -1.23
#